data_AF-A0A539DUK6-F1
#
_entry.id   AF-A0A539DUK6-F1
#
_cell.length_a   1.000
_cell.length_b   1.000
_cell.length_c   1.000
_cell.angle_alpha   90.00
_cell.angle_beta   90.00
_cell.angle_gamma   90.00
#
_symmetry.space_group_name_H-M   'P 1'
#
loop_
_entity.id
_entity.type
_entity.pdbx_description
1 polymer ?
#
loop_
_entity_poly.entity_id
_entity_poly.type
_entity_poly.pdbx_seq_one_letter_code
_entity_poly.pdbx_strand_id
1 'polypeptide(L)' 'EIEGENLVCTLHGWRFNLETGECVNATNRKLRIRHAD' A
#
# COMPACT_ATOMS: atom_id res chain seq x y z
N GLU A 1 -3.57 8.08 2.99
CA GLU A 1 -2.70 8.56 4.09
C GLU A 1 -1.48 7.65 4.18
N ILE A 2 -0.31 8.14 4.57
CA ILE A 2 0.87 7.28 4.76
C ILE A 2 1.08 7.11 6.27
N GLU A 3 1.15 5.86 6.72
CA GLU A 3 1.39 5.48 8.11
C GLU A 3 2.62 4.54 8.16
N GLY A 4 3.77 5.10 8.55
CA GLY A 4 5.04 4.37 8.55
C GLY A 4 5.39 3.87 7.15
N GLU A 5 5.52 2.56 7.01
CA GLU A 5 5.85 1.88 5.75
C GLU A 5 4.63 1.53 4.89
N ASN A 6 3.44 2.00 5.26
CA ASN A 6 2.20 1.65 4.59
C ASN A 6 1.45 2.86 4.05
N LEU A 7 0.96 2.77 2.81
CA LEU A 7 -0.11 3.62 2.29
C LEU A 7 -1.46 3.06 2.74
N VAL A 8 -2.22 3.86 3.49
CA VAL A 8 -3.60 3.60 3.87
C VAL A 8 -4.55 4.24 2.86
N CYS A 9 -5.35 3.40 2.19
CA CYS A 9 -6.42 3.82 1.32
C CYS A 9 -7.57 4.42 2.14
N THR A 10 -7.87 5.69 1.91
CA THR A 10 -8.91 6.42 2.65
C THR A 10 -10.34 5.97 2.33
N LEU A 11 -10.55 5.22 1.24
CA LEU A 11 -11.86 4.73 0.85
C LEU A 11 -12.21 3.40 1.53
N HIS A 12 -11.28 2.44 1.57
CA HIS A 12 -11.54 1.07 2.01
C HIS A 12 -10.78 0.68 3.29
N GLY A 13 -9.83 1.50 3.75
CA GLY A 13 -8.94 1.16 4.86
C GLY A 13 -7.88 0.10 4.52
N TRP A 14 -7.69 -0.22 3.23
CA TRP A 14 -6.62 -1.13 2.80
C TRP A 14 -5.24 -0.53 3.06
N ARG A 15 -4.29 -1.39 3.42
CA ARG A 15 -2.94 -1.01 3.80
C ARG A 15 -1.97 -1.64 2.81
N PHE A 16 -1.21 -0.80 2.11
CA PHE A 16 -0.28 -1.22 1.08
C PHE A 16 1.15 -0.95 1.51
N ASN A 17 2.00 -1.97 1.53
CA ASN A 17 3.41 -1.82 1.83
C ASN A 17 4.09 -0.96 0.74
N LEU A 18 4.84 0.07 1.14
CA LEU A 18 5.45 1.04 0.24
C LEU A 18 6.71 0.53 -0.49
N GLU A 19 7.28 -0.58 -0.05
CA GLU A 19 8.40 -1.25 -0.71
C GLU A 19 7.91 -2.25 -1.76
N THR A 20 6.96 -3.12 -1.41
CA THR A 20 6.51 -4.23 -2.26
C THR A 20 5.23 -3.92 -3.05
N GLY A 21 4.41 -2.98 -2.58
CA GLY A 21 3.07 -2.71 -3.11
C GLY A 21 2.00 -3.72 -2.69
N GLU A 22 2.32 -4.69 -1.83
CA GLU A 22 1.37 -5.70 -1.37
C GLU A 22 0.33 -5.11 -0.42
N CYS A 23 -0.94 -5.52 -0.59
CA CYS A 23 -1.97 -5.24 0.39
C CYS A 23 -1.88 -6.23 1.55
N VAL A 24 -1.63 -5.74 2.76
CA VAL A 24 -1.37 -6.60 3.94
C VAL A 24 -2.64 -7.04 4.66
N ASN A 25 -3.79 -6.43 4.37
CA ASN A 25 -5.06 -6.72 5.02
C ASN A 25 -6.18 -7.18 4.08
N ALA A 26 -5.89 -7.41 2.80
CA ALA A 26 -6.82 -8.03 1.84
C ALA A 26 -6.05 -8.79 0.75
N THR A 27 -6.58 -9.94 0.33
CA THR A 27 -5.97 -10.77 -0.72
C THR A 27 -6.25 -10.24 -2.12
N ASN A 28 -5.36 -10.54 -3.07
CA ASN A 28 -5.51 -10.22 -4.50
C ASN A 28 -5.76 -8.73 -4.80
N ARG A 29 -5.05 -7.87 -4.07
CA ARG A 29 -4.97 -6.41 -4.28
C ARG A 29 -3.49 -6.05 -4.18
N LYS A 30 -2.90 -5.49 -5.24
CA LYS A 30 -1.53 -4.98 -5.22
C LYS A 30 -1.44 -3.66 -5.96
N LEU A 31 -0.57 -2.78 -5.49
CA LEU A 31 -0.20 -1.57 -6.19
C LEU A 31 1.15 -1.78 -6.88
N ARG A 32 1.37 -1.03 -7.96
CA ARG A 32 2.68 -0.91 -8.57
C ARG A 32 3.39 0.27 -7.94
N ILE A 33 4.51 0.00 -7.27
CA ILE A 33 5.38 1.03 -6.69
C ILE A 33 6.37 1.50 -7.75
N ARG A 34 6.65 2.80 -7.76
CA ARG A 34 7.75 3.42 -8.51
C ARG A 34 8.50 4.34 -7.57
N HIS A 35 9.78 4.06 -7.36
CA HIS A 35 10.67 4.94 -6.60
C HIS A 35 11.03 6.16 -7.47
N ALA A 36 11.15 7.32 -6.84
CA ALA A 36 11.79 8.46 -7.45
C ALA A 36 13.29 8.26 -7.28
N ASP A 37 13.99 8.05 -8.40
CA ASP A 37 15.46 7.99 -8.44
C ASP A 37 16.07 9.36 -8.12
#